data_AF-A0A968HL77-F1
#
_entry.id   AF-A0A968HL77-F1
#
_cell.length_a   1.000
_cell.length_b   1.000
_cell.length_c   1.000
_cell.angle_alpha   90.00
_cell.angle_beta   90.00
_cell.angle_gamma   90.00
#
_symmetry.space_group_name_H-M   'P 1'
#
loop_
_entity.id
_entity.type
_entity.pdbx_description
1 polymer ?
#
loop_
_entity_poly.entity_id
_entity_poly.type
_entity_poly.pdbx_seq_one_letter_code
_entity_poly.pdbx_strand_id
1 'polypeptide(L)'
;GGLDEYLDSQAFRGAVQQVIRAKFKHNPLMFLLHRLFPEFLPEQVRQLCYYSALGQFWRVMSDMFISLSDRYDRGEITTIEQVVEHILNGLVEAASKPITYQVTIAQETYPVISESAGLTFLMDTAVPYVEAIFFRGAPFPGTVSYNAQAYQIPDEQEDFTYGALYADPLPIGGAGIPPTLLMQDMRHFLPDYLHDIYRRGKRQEDDLRVKICESFQKSMFCVTTAAIIGLAPHPMNTKDPQQRRENRAYLEAWMNRFITSRIRVVNQ
;
A
#
# COMPACT_ATOMS: atom_id res chain seq x y z
N GLY A 1 -12.01 1.36 3.00
CA GLY A 1 -12.28 2.58 2.20
C GLY A 1 -13.50 2.34 1.34
N GLY A 2 -13.91 3.28 0.48
CA GLY A 2 -15.15 3.15 -0.29
C GLY A 2 -15.18 1.95 -1.25
N LEU A 3 -14.02 1.42 -1.64
CA LEU A 3 -13.95 0.14 -2.35
C LEU A 3 -14.57 -1.02 -1.54
N ASP A 4 -14.23 -1.14 -0.26
CA ASP A 4 -14.75 -2.21 0.60
C ASP A 4 -16.27 -2.10 0.75
N GLU A 5 -16.77 -0.89 0.99
CA GLU A 5 -18.21 -0.58 1.06
C GLU A 5 -18.94 -0.92 -0.25
N TYR A 6 -18.33 -0.60 -1.39
CA TYR A 6 -18.89 -0.96 -2.70
C TYR A 6 -18.98 -2.47 -2.88
N LEU A 7 -17.96 -3.21 -2.45
CA LEU A 7 -17.91 -4.67 -2.58
C LEU A 7 -18.93 -5.39 -1.68
N ASP A 8 -19.47 -4.71 -0.65
CA ASP A 8 -20.60 -5.21 0.14
C ASP A 8 -21.98 -4.84 -0.42
N SER A 9 -22.01 -4.00 -1.46
CA SER A 9 -23.25 -3.46 -2.02
C SER A 9 -24.02 -4.48 -2.89
N GLN A 10 -25.33 -4.23 -3.04
CA GLN A 10 -26.17 -4.98 -3.99
C GLN A 10 -25.77 -4.72 -5.45
N ALA A 11 -25.21 -3.55 -5.76
CA ALA A 11 -24.73 -3.23 -7.10
C ALA A 11 -23.59 -4.16 -7.51
N PHE A 12 -22.60 -4.35 -6.63
CA PHE A 12 -21.51 -5.30 -6.85
C PHE A 12 -22.04 -6.74 -7.00
N ARG A 13 -22.92 -7.19 -6.08
CA ARG A 13 -23.54 -8.51 -6.18
C ARG A 13 -24.22 -8.72 -7.53
N GLY A 14 -24.98 -7.73 -8.01
CA GLY A 14 -25.64 -7.77 -9.32
C GLY A 14 -24.65 -7.93 -10.48
N ALA A 15 -23.56 -7.14 -10.49
CA ALA A 15 -22.51 -7.22 -11.50
C ALA A 15 -21.81 -8.58 -11.50
N VAL A 16 -21.45 -9.09 -10.32
CA VAL A 16 -20.80 -10.38 -10.15
C VAL A 16 -21.67 -11.54 -10.61
N GLN A 17 -22.98 -11.51 -10.36
CA GLN A 17 -23.88 -12.57 -10.83
C GLN A 17 -23.91 -12.65 -12.37
N GLN A 18 -23.79 -11.53 -13.07
CA GLN A 18 -23.69 -11.54 -14.54
C GLN A 18 -22.39 -12.22 -14.99
N VAL A 19 -21.27 -11.86 -14.36
CA VAL A 19 -19.95 -12.45 -14.62
C VAL A 19 -19.94 -13.96 -14.38
N ILE A 20 -20.49 -14.42 -13.25
CA ILE A 20 -20.54 -15.85 -12.90
C ILE A 20 -21.37 -16.63 -13.91
N ARG A 21 -22.55 -16.10 -14.28
CA ARG A 21 -23.43 -16.72 -15.28
C ARG A 21 -22.75 -16.81 -16.64
N ALA A 22 -22.07 -15.74 -17.07
CA ALA A 22 -21.33 -15.73 -18.33
C ALA A 22 -20.16 -16.73 -18.31
N LYS A 23 -19.33 -16.69 -17.26
CA LYS A 23 -18.12 -17.52 -17.15
C LYS A 23 -18.42 -19.01 -17.06
N PHE A 24 -19.48 -19.38 -16.33
CA PHE A 24 -19.80 -20.77 -16.04
C PHE A 24 -21.04 -21.29 -16.79
N LYS A 25 -21.51 -20.57 -17.82
CA LYS A 25 -22.65 -20.97 -18.67
C LYS A 25 -22.57 -22.42 -19.17
N HIS A 26 -21.36 -22.87 -19.49
CA HIS A 26 -21.09 -24.22 -20.01
C HIS A 26 -20.45 -25.16 -18.97
N ASN A 27 -20.37 -24.76 -17.70
CA ASN A 27 -19.79 -25.55 -16.62
C ASN A 27 -20.84 -25.85 -15.53
N PRO A 28 -21.60 -26.95 -15.67
CA PRO A 28 -22.69 -27.29 -14.76
C PRO A 28 -22.22 -27.58 -13.34
N LEU A 29 -20.99 -28.08 -13.16
CA LEU A 29 -20.39 -28.34 -11.85
C LEU A 29 -20.20 -27.04 -11.08
N MET A 30 -19.60 -26.03 -11.72
CA MET A 30 -19.39 -24.72 -11.09
C MET A 30 -20.71 -23.99 -10.82
N PHE A 31 -21.71 -24.18 -11.68
CA PHE A 31 -23.04 -23.63 -11.44
C PHE A 31 -23.72 -24.28 -10.23
N LEU A 32 -23.57 -25.60 -10.04
CA LEU A 32 -24.06 -26.30 -8.86
C LEU A 32 -23.33 -25.83 -7.60
N LEU A 33 -22.00 -25.68 -7.66
CA LEU A 33 -21.20 -25.16 -6.54
C LEU A 33 -21.71 -23.77 -6.13
N HIS A 34 -21.90 -22.86 -7.09
CA HIS A 34 -22.42 -21.52 -6.84
C HIS A 34 -23.82 -21.55 -6.22
N ARG A 35 -24.69 -22.47 -6.65
CA ARG A 35 -26.03 -22.61 -6.08
C ARG A 35 -26.01 -23.11 -4.63
N LEU A 36 -25.10 -24.02 -4.30
CA LEU A 36 -24.96 -24.56 -2.94
C LEU A 36 -24.22 -23.59 -2.01
N PHE A 37 -23.25 -22.84 -2.54
CA PHE A 37 -22.41 -21.90 -1.81
C PHE A 37 -22.42 -20.53 -2.51
N PRO A 38 -23.52 -19.76 -2.39
CA PRO A 38 -23.73 -18.54 -3.18
C PRO A 38 -22.71 -17.43 -2.92
N GLU A 39 -22.04 -17.45 -1.77
CA GLU A 39 -21.02 -16.45 -1.40
C GLU A 39 -19.60 -16.84 -1.83
N PHE A 40 -19.35 -18.11 -2.16
CA PHE A 40 -18.00 -18.58 -2.47
C PHE A 40 -17.40 -17.88 -3.69
N LEU A 41 -18.13 -17.86 -4.81
CA LEU A 41 -17.64 -17.22 -6.03
C LEU A 41 -17.62 -15.69 -5.95
N PRO A 42 -18.63 -15.01 -5.35
CA PRO A 42 -18.53 -13.57 -5.10
C PRO A 42 -17.31 -13.17 -4.29
N GLU A 43 -16.93 -13.94 -3.26
CA GLU A 43 -15.74 -13.65 -2.47
C GLU A 43 -14.45 -13.78 -3.29
N GLN A 44 -14.37 -14.75 -4.20
CA GLN A 44 -13.25 -14.82 -5.15
C GLN A 44 -13.21 -13.60 -6.07
N VAL A 45 -14.36 -13.09 -6.52
CA VAL A 45 -14.40 -11.87 -7.32
C VAL A 45 -14.05 -10.64 -6.48
N ARG A 46 -14.43 -10.59 -5.20
CA ARG A 46 -14.01 -9.55 -4.23
C ARG A 46 -12.49 -9.49 -4.14
N GLN A 47 -11.82 -10.63 -3.99
CA GLN A 47 -10.36 -10.70 -4.00
C GLN A 47 -9.74 -10.17 -5.30
N LEU A 48 -10.31 -10.52 -6.46
CA LEU A 48 -9.83 -10.01 -7.75
C LEU A 48 -10.02 -8.49 -7.89
N CYS A 49 -11.09 -7.93 -7.31
CA CYS A 49 -11.30 -6.48 -7.26
C CYS A 49 -10.20 -5.80 -6.45
N TYR A 50 -9.83 -6.36 -5.29
CA TYR A 50 -8.71 -5.87 -4.50
C TYR A 50 -7.38 -5.94 -5.26
N TYR A 51 -7.13 -7.03 -6.00
CA TYR A 51 -5.93 -7.13 -6.84
C TYR A 51 -5.91 -6.10 -7.97
N SER A 52 -7.05 -5.88 -8.64
CA SER A 52 -7.17 -4.85 -9.69
C SER A 52 -6.93 -3.44 -9.12
N ALA A 53 -7.54 -3.12 -7.98
CA ALA A 53 -7.37 -1.83 -7.32
C ALA A 53 -5.92 -1.61 -6.88
N LEU A 54 -5.27 -2.64 -6.33
CA LEU A 54 -3.86 -2.60 -5.97
C LEU A 54 -2.94 -2.41 -7.20
N GLY A 55 -3.26 -3.06 -8.33
CA GLY A 55 -2.54 -2.86 -9.58
C GLY A 55 -2.66 -1.43 -10.12
N GLN A 56 -3.86 -0.85 -10.07
CA GLN A 56 -4.09 0.55 -10.44
C GLN A 56 -3.37 1.53 -9.51
N PHE A 57 -3.36 1.24 -8.20
CA PHE A 57 -2.59 2.00 -7.24
C PHE A 57 -1.10 2.02 -7.62
N TRP A 58 -0.51 0.85 -7.86
CA TRP A 58 0.89 0.74 -8.24
C TRP A 58 1.22 1.33 -9.60
N ARG A 59 0.25 1.44 -10.52
CA ARG A 59 0.48 2.16 -11.78
C ARG A 59 0.80 3.62 -11.53
N VAL A 60 0.00 4.29 -10.70
CA VAL A 60 0.22 5.69 -10.31
C VAL A 60 1.55 5.85 -9.58
N MET A 61 1.81 5.01 -8.58
CA MET A 61 3.03 5.10 -7.77
C MET A 61 4.29 4.84 -8.59
N SER A 62 4.25 3.87 -9.51
CA SER A 62 5.42 3.53 -10.34
C SER A 62 5.77 4.64 -11.31
N ASP A 63 4.79 5.28 -11.97
CA ASP A 63 5.06 6.40 -12.88
C ASP A 63 5.66 7.59 -12.11
N MET A 64 5.16 7.84 -10.90
CA MET A 64 5.68 8.85 -9.98
C MET A 64 7.14 8.56 -9.56
N PHE A 65 7.47 7.33 -9.15
CA PHE A 65 8.83 7.00 -8.74
C PHE A 65 9.84 7.01 -9.90
N ILE A 66 9.43 6.63 -11.10
CA ILE A 66 10.28 6.76 -12.31
C ILE A 66 10.56 8.24 -12.57
N SER A 67 9.53 9.09 -12.57
CA SER A 67 9.70 10.53 -12.74
C SER A 67 10.60 11.14 -11.66
N LEU A 68 10.46 10.73 -10.40
CA LEU A 68 11.34 11.18 -9.32
C LEU A 68 12.81 10.82 -9.58
N SER A 69 13.09 9.60 -10.04
CA SER A 69 14.45 9.16 -10.40
C SER A 69 15.02 10.02 -11.53
N ASP A 70 14.25 10.21 -12.60
CA ASP A 70 14.70 11.01 -13.75
C ASP A 70 14.99 12.47 -13.36
N ARG A 71 14.19 13.04 -12.46
CA ARG A 71 14.39 14.40 -11.92
C ARG A 71 15.61 14.49 -11.03
N TYR A 72 15.87 13.46 -10.24
CA TYR A 72 17.10 13.36 -9.44
C TYR A 72 18.34 13.30 -10.33
N ASP A 73 18.32 12.47 -11.39
CA ASP A 73 19.45 12.36 -12.33
C ASP A 73 19.73 13.66 -13.09
N ARG A 74 18.71 14.50 -13.31
CA ARG A 74 18.86 15.84 -13.88
C ARG A 74 19.30 16.91 -12.87
N GLY A 75 19.48 16.56 -11.60
CA GLY A 75 19.87 17.48 -10.53
C GLY A 75 18.75 18.42 -10.07
N GLU A 76 17.49 18.14 -10.42
CA GLU A 76 16.33 18.94 -9.99
C GLU A 76 15.91 18.65 -8.54
N ILE A 77 16.21 17.44 -8.06
CA ILE A 77 15.94 17.00 -6.70
C ILE A 77 17.26 16.97 -5.93
N THR A 78 17.34 17.84 -4.94
CA THR A 78 18.56 18.08 -4.13
C THR A 78 18.31 17.91 -2.63
N THR A 79 17.05 17.91 -2.20
CA THR A 79 16.67 17.76 -0.79
C THR A 79 15.54 16.76 -0.59
N ILE A 80 15.36 16.28 0.65
CA ILE A 80 14.28 15.36 1.02
C ILE A 80 12.92 16.06 0.95
N GLU A 81 12.85 17.35 1.27
CA GLU A 81 11.62 18.14 1.15
C GLU A 81 11.12 18.14 -0.31
N GLN A 82 12.03 18.24 -1.28
CA GLN A 82 11.68 18.16 -2.71
C GLN A 82 11.20 16.76 -3.12
N VAL A 83 11.72 15.70 -2.50
CA VAL A 83 11.21 14.33 -2.69
C VAL A 83 9.77 14.23 -2.17
N VAL A 84 9.52 14.71 -0.95
CA VAL A 84 8.19 14.70 -0.34
C VAL A 84 7.20 15.53 -1.14
N GLU A 85 7.59 16.71 -1.60
CA GLU A 85 6.78 17.59 -2.44
C GLU A 85 6.44 16.94 -3.79
N HIS A 86 7.41 16.27 -4.44
CA HIS A 86 7.17 15.52 -5.66
C HIS A 86 6.09 14.45 -5.47
N ILE A 87 6.20 13.66 -4.40
CA ILE A 87 5.24 12.60 -4.09
C ILE A 87 3.86 13.18 -3.79
N LEU A 88 3.80 14.24 -2.98
CA LEU A 88 2.56 14.93 -2.64
C LEU A 88 1.84 15.42 -3.91
N ASN A 89 2.56 16.11 -4.80
CA ASN A 89 1.99 16.62 -6.04
C ASN A 89 1.46 15.49 -6.93
N GLY A 90 2.20 14.39 -7.04
CA GLY A 90 1.74 13.22 -7.81
C GLY A 90 0.49 12.55 -7.23
N LEU A 91 0.39 12.47 -5.89
CA LEU A 91 -0.81 11.96 -5.22
C LEU A 91 -2.02 12.87 -5.45
N VAL A 92 -1.84 14.19 -5.39
CA VAL A 92 -2.89 15.18 -5.63
C VAL A 92 -3.35 15.14 -7.09
N GLU A 93 -2.43 15.08 -8.05
CA GLU A 93 -2.75 14.98 -9.48
C GLU A 93 -3.54 13.70 -9.80
N ALA A 94 -3.20 12.60 -9.14
CA ALA A 94 -3.89 11.33 -9.32
C ALA A 94 -5.18 11.22 -8.51
N ALA A 95 -5.51 12.16 -7.64
CA ALA A 95 -6.47 11.95 -6.56
C ALA A 95 -7.86 11.51 -7.04
N SER A 96 -8.35 12.12 -8.12
CA SER A 96 -9.66 11.85 -8.72
C SER A 96 -9.63 10.81 -9.82
N LYS A 97 -8.50 10.13 -10.08
CA LYS A 97 -8.44 9.07 -11.10
C LYS A 97 -9.43 7.96 -10.72
N PRO A 98 -10.33 7.54 -11.63
CA PRO A 98 -11.33 6.54 -11.31
C PRO A 98 -10.69 5.17 -11.09
N ILE A 99 -11.26 4.39 -10.17
CA ILE A 99 -10.90 2.99 -9.96
C ILE A 99 -11.98 2.12 -10.58
N THR A 100 -11.59 1.36 -11.61
CA THR A 100 -12.53 0.53 -12.38
C THR A 100 -12.01 -0.89 -12.52
N TYR A 101 -12.91 -1.82 -12.80
CA TYR A 101 -12.53 -3.21 -13.06
C TYR A 101 -13.57 -3.84 -13.97
N GLN A 102 -13.09 -4.42 -15.06
CA GLN A 102 -13.90 -5.13 -16.02
C GLN A 102 -13.25 -6.46 -16.39
N VAL A 103 -14.08 -7.45 -16.66
CA VAL A 103 -13.63 -8.78 -17.07
C VAL A 103 -14.16 -9.10 -18.45
N THR A 104 -13.32 -9.67 -19.30
CA THR A 104 -13.72 -10.11 -20.64
C THR A 104 -13.92 -11.61 -20.65
N ILE A 105 -15.11 -12.05 -21.04
CA ILE A 105 -15.50 -13.46 -21.13
C ILE A 105 -16.09 -13.69 -22.51
N ALA A 106 -15.51 -14.62 -23.28
CA ALA A 106 -16.00 -14.98 -24.62
C ALA A 106 -16.29 -13.77 -25.53
N GLN A 107 -15.37 -12.80 -25.57
CA GLN A 107 -15.44 -11.55 -26.34
C GLN A 107 -16.45 -10.50 -25.82
N GLU A 108 -17.18 -10.79 -24.75
CA GLU A 108 -18.05 -9.81 -24.07
C GLU A 108 -17.35 -9.24 -22.84
N THR A 109 -17.50 -7.93 -22.61
CA THR A 109 -16.92 -7.22 -21.46
C THR A 109 -17.98 -6.94 -20.42
N TYR A 110 -17.69 -7.32 -19.18
CA TYR A 110 -18.56 -7.17 -18.02
C TYR A 110 -17.91 -6.21 -17.03
N PRO A 111 -18.50 -5.02 -16.79
CA PRO A 111 -18.00 -4.10 -15.76
C PRO A 111 -18.35 -4.65 -14.38
N VAL A 112 -17.33 -4.95 -13.58
CA VAL A 112 -17.46 -5.38 -12.17
C VAL A 112 -17.43 -4.18 -11.24
N ILE A 113 -16.57 -3.21 -11.55
CA ILE A 113 -16.52 -1.89 -10.93
C ILE A 113 -16.54 -0.88 -12.08
N SER A 114 -17.67 -0.21 -12.27
CA SER A 114 -17.84 0.82 -13.29
C SER A 114 -17.48 2.21 -12.75
N GLU A 115 -17.21 3.17 -13.64
CA GLU A 115 -16.97 4.58 -13.24
C GLU A 115 -18.14 5.17 -12.44
N SER A 116 -19.38 4.73 -12.72
CA SER A 116 -20.57 5.15 -11.96
C SER A 116 -20.55 4.73 -10.48
N ALA A 117 -19.66 3.81 -10.08
CA ALA A 117 -19.44 3.50 -8.67
C ALA A 117 -18.79 4.66 -7.90
N GLY A 118 -18.22 5.65 -8.60
CA GLY A 118 -17.65 6.86 -8.00
C GLY A 118 -16.36 6.62 -7.21
N LEU A 119 -15.72 5.46 -7.36
CA LEU A 119 -14.48 5.13 -6.68
C LEU A 119 -13.29 5.87 -7.30
N THR A 120 -12.45 6.42 -6.45
CA THR A 120 -11.31 7.29 -6.79
C THR A 120 -10.01 6.77 -6.20
N PHE A 121 -8.90 7.09 -6.85
CA PHE A 121 -7.58 6.64 -6.45
C PHE A 121 -7.26 7.02 -4.99
N LEU A 122 -7.38 8.29 -4.61
CA LEU A 122 -6.87 8.73 -3.31
C LEU A 122 -7.65 8.11 -2.14
N MET A 123 -8.96 8.34 -2.10
CA MET A 123 -9.79 7.97 -0.95
C MET A 123 -10.08 6.47 -0.88
N ASP A 124 -10.21 5.81 -2.03
CA ASP A 124 -10.67 4.43 -2.05
C ASP A 124 -9.54 3.40 -2.14
N THR A 125 -8.34 3.82 -2.57
CA THR A 125 -7.20 2.91 -2.69
C THR A 125 -5.94 3.40 -2.00
N ALA A 126 -5.49 4.63 -2.22
CA ALA A 126 -4.20 5.09 -1.71
C ALA A 126 -4.18 5.26 -0.19
N VAL A 127 -5.18 5.95 0.37
CA VAL A 127 -5.27 6.14 1.83
C VAL A 127 -5.42 4.79 2.56
N PRO A 128 -6.36 3.89 2.16
CA PRO A 128 -6.44 2.55 2.75
C PRO A 128 -5.17 1.72 2.60
N TYR A 129 -4.47 1.84 1.46
CA TYR A 129 -3.22 1.12 1.23
C TYR A 129 -2.12 1.54 2.20
N VAL A 130 -1.93 2.85 2.42
CA VAL A 130 -0.94 3.36 3.38
C VAL A 130 -1.23 2.82 4.76
N GLU A 131 -2.48 2.88 5.22
CA GLU A 131 -2.89 2.34 6.52
C GLU A 131 -2.63 0.83 6.62
N ALA A 132 -3.04 0.04 5.61
CA ALA A 132 -2.95 -1.41 5.63
C ALA A 132 -1.51 -1.93 5.51
N ILE A 133 -0.66 -1.29 4.69
CA ILE A 133 0.67 -1.82 4.35
C ILE A 133 1.80 -1.11 5.10
N PHE A 134 1.70 0.20 5.32
CA PHE A 134 2.78 0.96 5.95
C PHE A 134 2.68 0.95 7.47
N PHE A 135 1.46 0.99 8.01
CA PHE A 135 1.22 0.98 9.45
C PHE A 135 0.93 -0.42 9.97
N ARG A 136 -0.20 -1.01 9.53
CA ARG A 136 -0.72 -2.25 10.12
C ARG A 136 0.12 -3.46 9.76
N GLY A 137 0.16 -3.83 8.48
CA GLY A 137 0.79 -5.06 8.03
C GLY A 137 0.16 -6.32 8.63
N ALA A 138 0.40 -7.48 8.02
CA ALA A 138 0.12 -8.74 8.68
C ALA A 138 1.27 -9.08 9.65
N PRO A 139 1.00 -9.68 10.82
CA PRO A 139 2.06 -10.13 11.72
C PRO A 139 3.01 -11.12 11.01
N PHE A 140 4.32 -10.98 11.22
CA PHE A 140 5.26 -11.88 10.54
C PHE A 140 5.39 -13.19 11.32
N PRO A 141 5.12 -14.35 10.70
CA PRO A 141 5.17 -15.64 11.40
C PRO A 141 6.56 -16.01 11.91
N GLY A 142 7.62 -15.40 11.37
CA GLY A 142 8.99 -15.55 11.84
C GLY A 142 9.37 -14.64 13.03
N THR A 143 8.53 -13.66 13.40
CA THR A 143 8.84 -12.71 14.49
C THR A 143 7.89 -12.78 15.68
N VAL A 144 6.65 -13.25 15.47
CA VAL A 144 5.64 -13.33 16.54
C VAL A 144 4.90 -14.65 16.51
N SER A 145 4.42 -15.06 17.67
CA SER A 145 3.61 -16.25 17.87
C SER A 145 2.14 -15.98 17.64
N TYR A 146 1.50 -16.82 16.83
CA TYR A 146 0.04 -16.84 16.62
C TYR A 146 -0.69 -17.63 17.72
N ASN A 147 0.01 -18.09 18.76
CA ASN A 147 -0.63 -18.70 19.91
C ASN A 147 -1.48 -17.66 20.65
N ALA A 148 -2.81 -17.84 20.64
CA ALA A 148 -3.76 -16.95 21.31
C ALA A 148 -3.47 -16.77 22.82
N GLN A 149 -2.85 -17.76 23.48
CA GLN A 149 -2.49 -17.66 24.89
C GLN A 149 -1.24 -16.81 25.16
N ALA A 150 -0.43 -16.54 24.12
CA ALA A 150 0.81 -15.78 24.25
C ALA A 150 0.58 -14.26 24.12
N TYR A 151 -0.59 -13.83 23.63
CA TYR A 151 -0.98 -12.42 23.45
C TYR A 151 0.10 -11.56 22.76
N GLN A 152 0.81 -12.12 21.78
CA GLN A 152 1.85 -11.41 21.02
C GLN A 152 1.31 -10.66 19.81
N ILE A 153 0.09 -10.97 19.39
CA ILE A 153 -0.65 -10.28 18.33
C ILE A 153 -1.83 -9.59 19.01
N PRO A 154 -2.04 -8.29 18.79
CA PRO A 154 -3.23 -7.60 19.29
C PRO A 154 -4.52 -8.26 18.84
N ASP A 155 -5.58 -8.15 19.63
CA ASP A 155 -6.90 -8.69 19.25
C ASP A 155 -7.55 -7.82 18.16
N GLU A 156 -7.34 -6.51 18.23
CA GLU A 156 -7.91 -5.53 17.30
C GLU A 156 -6.93 -5.21 16.16
N GLN A 157 -7.43 -5.24 14.92
CA GLN A 157 -6.61 -4.99 13.73
C GLN A 157 -6.07 -3.55 13.66
N GLU A 158 -6.71 -2.60 14.33
CA GLU A 158 -6.27 -1.21 14.37
C GLU A 158 -4.96 -1.02 15.15
N ASP A 159 -4.66 -1.94 16.06
CA ASP A 159 -3.45 -1.93 16.89
C ASP A 159 -2.26 -2.64 16.21
N PHE A 160 -2.45 -3.16 15.00
CA PHE A 160 -1.38 -3.84 14.27
C PHE A 160 -0.25 -2.85 13.93
N THR A 161 0.98 -3.27 14.21
CA THR A 161 2.20 -2.45 14.02
C THR A 161 3.30 -3.28 13.37
N TYR A 162 2.95 -3.97 12.28
CA TYR A 162 3.80 -4.86 11.50
C TYR A 162 4.06 -4.34 10.07
N GLY A 163 3.56 -3.16 9.73
CA GLY A 163 3.74 -2.54 8.43
C GLY A 163 5.18 -2.09 8.16
N ALA A 164 5.42 -1.60 6.95
CA ALA A 164 6.75 -1.20 6.49
C ALA A 164 7.45 -0.19 7.43
N LEU A 165 6.73 0.68 8.13
CA LEU A 165 7.31 1.70 9.04
C LEU A 165 7.70 1.13 10.43
N TYR A 166 7.22 -0.06 10.76
CA TYR A 166 7.48 -0.76 12.03
C TYR A 166 8.36 -2.01 11.87
N ALA A 167 8.49 -2.48 10.63
CA ALA A 167 9.27 -3.66 10.29
C ALA A 167 10.73 -3.54 10.75
N ASP A 168 11.24 -4.62 11.34
CA ASP A 168 12.65 -4.78 11.66
C ASP A 168 13.41 -5.23 10.38
N PRO A 169 14.42 -4.49 9.91
CA PRO A 169 15.17 -4.86 8.72
C PRO A 169 16.20 -5.98 8.98
N LEU A 170 16.63 -6.19 10.23
CA LEU A 170 17.67 -7.19 10.55
C LEU A 170 17.32 -8.64 10.18
N PRO A 171 16.08 -9.15 10.42
CA PRO A 171 15.74 -10.52 10.11
C PRO A 171 15.49 -10.79 8.60
N ILE A 172 15.68 -9.80 7.73
CA ILE A 172 15.49 -9.96 6.28
C ILE A 172 16.43 -11.06 5.74
N GLY A 173 15.86 -11.99 4.96
CA GLY A 173 16.55 -13.21 4.52
C GLY A 173 16.26 -14.43 5.39
N GLY A 174 15.64 -14.26 6.56
CA GLY A 174 15.20 -15.34 7.44
C GLY A 174 13.88 -15.99 7.00
N ALA A 175 13.62 -17.19 7.52
CA ALA A 175 12.35 -17.90 7.30
C ALA A 175 11.20 -17.17 8.01
N GLY A 176 10.03 -17.11 7.37
CA GLY A 176 8.84 -16.47 7.94
C GLY A 176 8.89 -14.94 7.97
N ILE A 177 9.76 -14.31 7.17
CA ILE A 177 9.91 -12.85 7.06
C ILE A 177 9.48 -12.38 5.65
N PRO A 178 8.19 -12.00 5.45
CA PRO A 178 7.64 -11.71 4.12
C PRO A 178 8.36 -10.62 3.30
N PRO A 179 8.80 -9.48 3.88
CA PRO A 179 9.46 -8.43 3.09
C PRO A 179 10.73 -8.88 2.38
N THR A 180 11.33 -10.01 2.80
CA THR A 180 12.47 -10.66 2.13
C THR A 180 12.22 -10.86 0.63
N LEU A 181 11.00 -11.20 0.23
CA LEU A 181 10.66 -11.43 -1.19
C LEU A 181 10.86 -10.16 -2.01
N LEU A 182 10.37 -9.02 -1.51
CA LEU A 182 10.55 -7.73 -2.17
C LEU A 182 12.01 -7.29 -2.18
N MET A 183 12.73 -7.43 -1.06
CA MET A 183 14.15 -7.05 -0.99
C MET A 183 15.02 -7.89 -1.92
N GLN A 184 14.64 -9.16 -2.12
CA GLN A 184 15.31 -10.06 -3.05
C GLN A 184 15.03 -9.67 -4.51
N ASP A 185 13.82 -9.24 -4.83
CA ASP A 185 13.47 -8.76 -6.17
C ASP A 185 14.16 -7.42 -6.49
N MET A 186 14.07 -6.45 -5.59
CA MET A 186 14.70 -5.13 -5.73
C MET A 186 16.21 -5.18 -5.89
N ARG A 187 16.88 -6.21 -5.35
CA ARG A 187 18.33 -6.42 -5.51
C ARG A 187 18.75 -6.43 -6.98
N HIS A 188 17.90 -6.88 -7.89
CA HIS A 188 18.22 -7.00 -9.32
C HIS A 188 18.14 -5.68 -10.08
N PHE A 189 17.55 -4.65 -9.47
CA PHE A 189 17.27 -3.36 -10.10
C PHE A 189 17.92 -2.19 -9.35
N LEU A 190 19.01 -2.45 -8.60
CA LEU A 190 19.74 -1.40 -7.91
C LEU A 190 20.55 -0.56 -8.90
N PRO A 191 20.47 0.78 -8.84
CA PRO A 191 21.35 1.62 -9.63
C PRO A 191 22.78 1.55 -9.09
N ASP A 192 23.76 1.71 -9.98
CA ASP A 192 25.18 1.52 -9.67
C ASP A 192 25.64 2.40 -8.49
N TYR A 193 25.20 3.66 -8.44
CA TYR A 193 25.58 4.58 -7.36
C TYR A 193 25.10 4.11 -5.98
N LEU A 194 23.92 3.49 -5.89
CA LEU A 194 23.37 2.99 -4.64
C LEU A 194 24.04 1.67 -4.25
N HIS A 195 24.32 0.83 -5.24
CA HIS A 195 25.05 -0.41 -5.02
C HIS A 195 26.47 -0.13 -4.47
N ASP A 196 27.16 0.86 -5.03
CA ASP A 196 28.47 1.31 -4.55
C ASP A 196 28.43 1.86 -3.13
N ILE A 197 27.37 2.57 -2.74
CA ILE A 197 27.16 3.00 -1.36
C ILE A 197 27.05 1.79 -0.43
N TYR A 198 26.26 0.77 -0.79
CA TYR A 198 26.09 -0.42 0.04
C TYR A 198 27.38 -1.24 0.18
N ARG A 199 28.18 -1.32 -0.88
CA ARG A 199 29.47 -2.05 -0.89
C ARG A 199 30.51 -1.46 0.06
N ARG A 200 30.43 -0.17 0.40
CA ARG A 200 31.36 0.49 1.34
C ARG A 200 31.18 0.04 2.80
N GLY A 201 30.10 -0.65 3.13
CA GLY A 201 29.84 -1.16 4.48
C GLY A 201 30.71 -2.37 4.86
N LYS A 202 30.79 -2.68 6.16
CA LYS A 202 31.63 -3.77 6.71
C LYS A 202 31.36 -5.14 6.10
N ARG A 203 30.09 -5.42 5.76
CA ARG A 203 29.63 -6.71 5.20
C ARG A 203 29.42 -6.68 3.68
N GLN A 204 29.76 -5.58 3.02
CA GLN A 204 29.71 -5.45 1.56
C GLN A 204 28.37 -5.92 0.96
N GLU A 205 28.35 -7.02 0.21
CA GLU A 205 27.12 -7.58 -0.38
C GLU A 205 26.44 -8.67 0.47
N ASP A 206 27.09 -9.17 1.52
CA ASP A 206 26.57 -10.30 2.32
C ASP A 206 25.25 -9.97 3.02
N ASP A 207 25.07 -8.70 3.40
CA ASP A 207 23.87 -8.14 4.04
C ASP A 207 23.07 -7.22 3.10
N LEU A 208 23.24 -7.36 1.78
CA LEU A 208 22.64 -6.46 0.80
C LEU A 208 21.12 -6.32 0.94
N ARG A 209 20.39 -7.41 1.20
CA ARG A 209 18.93 -7.35 1.40
C ARG A 209 18.52 -6.53 2.63
N VAL A 210 19.33 -6.56 3.69
CA VAL A 210 19.09 -5.76 4.90
C VAL A 210 19.25 -4.28 4.56
N LYS A 211 20.32 -3.91 3.84
CA LYS A 211 20.58 -2.52 3.40
C LYS A 211 19.51 -2.00 2.45
N ILE A 212 19.04 -2.83 1.53
CA ILE A 212 17.91 -2.50 0.66
C ILE A 212 16.68 -2.21 1.54
N CYS A 213 16.37 -3.08 2.51
CA CYS A 213 15.23 -2.89 3.41
C CYS A 213 15.30 -1.59 4.21
N GLU A 214 16.47 -1.25 4.76
CA GLU A 214 16.68 -0.01 5.51
C GLU A 214 16.42 1.23 4.63
N SER A 215 16.98 1.26 3.43
CA SER A 215 16.76 2.37 2.50
C SER A 215 15.32 2.44 1.97
N PHE A 216 14.71 1.29 1.69
CA PHE A 216 13.31 1.19 1.31
C PHE A 216 12.41 1.75 2.40
N GLN A 217 12.67 1.41 3.67
CA GLN A 217 11.94 1.93 4.81
C GLN A 217 12.08 3.47 4.91
N LYS A 218 13.27 4.03 4.67
CA LYS A 218 13.49 5.49 4.59
C LYS A 218 12.67 6.13 3.46
N SER A 219 12.60 5.50 2.30
CA SER A 219 11.72 5.95 1.20
C SER A 219 10.24 5.90 1.59
N MET A 220 9.80 4.84 2.29
CA MET A 220 8.40 4.74 2.75
C MET A 220 8.05 5.81 3.79
N PHE A 221 9.01 6.25 4.63
CA PHE A 221 8.80 7.42 5.49
C PHE A 221 8.52 8.68 4.67
N CYS A 222 9.27 8.92 3.58
CA CYS A 222 9.03 10.08 2.70
C CYS A 222 7.63 10.03 2.06
N VAL A 223 7.22 8.86 1.55
CA VAL A 223 5.88 8.65 0.99
C VAL A 223 4.80 8.91 2.04
N THR A 224 5.02 8.41 3.26
CA THR A 224 4.08 8.60 4.38
C THR A 224 4.00 10.07 4.80
N THR A 225 5.13 10.78 4.85
CA THR A 225 5.15 12.22 5.11
C THR A 225 4.34 12.98 4.07
N ALA A 226 4.47 12.65 2.78
CA ALA A 226 3.67 13.27 1.73
C ALA A 226 2.17 13.02 1.94
N ALA A 227 1.77 11.80 2.30
CA ALA A 227 0.38 11.47 2.60
C ALA A 227 -0.16 12.23 3.82
N ILE A 228 0.62 12.30 4.92
CA ILE A 228 0.24 13.05 6.13
C ILE A 228 0.08 14.55 5.80
N ILE A 229 0.97 15.13 5.00
CA ILE A 229 0.85 16.53 4.59
C ILE A 229 -0.39 16.73 3.70
N GLY A 230 -0.62 15.84 2.73
CA GLY A 230 -1.75 15.93 1.81
C GLY A 230 -3.12 15.76 2.47
N LEU A 231 -3.17 15.06 3.61
CA LEU A 231 -4.39 14.84 4.40
C LEU A 231 -4.54 15.82 5.57
N ALA A 232 -3.65 16.80 5.70
CA ALA A 232 -3.77 17.80 6.76
C ALA A 232 -5.05 18.65 6.55
N PRO A 233 -5.75 19.04 7.64
CA PRO A 233 -7.01 19.76 7.52
C PRO A 233 -6.83 21.15 6.89
N HIS A 234 -5.65 21.76 7.03
CA HIS A 234 -5.32 23.06 6.44
C HIS A 234 -3.92 23.07 5.82
N PRO A 235 -3.61 24.02 4.91
CA PRO A 235 -2.27 24.18 4.37
C PRO A 235 -1.20 24.35 5.46
N MET A 236 -0.09 23.61 5.36
CA MET A 236 0.98 23.63 6.37
C MET A 236 1.64 25.02 6.54
N ASN A 237 1.55 25.88 5.52
CA ASN A 237 2.06 27.25 5.54
C ASN A 237 1.04 28.29 6.02
N THR A 238 -0.13 27.87 6.51
CA THR A 238 -1.17 28.79 7.00
C THR A 238 -0.63 29.74 8.07
N LYS A 239 -1.13 30.98 8.06
CA LYS A 239 -0.82 32.01 9.06
C LYS A 239 -1.93 32.16 10.10
N ASP A 240 -3.07 31.52 9.89
CA ASP A 240 -4.19 31.55 10.82
C ASP A 240 -3.85 30.75 12.09
N PRO A 241 -3.92 31.36 13.30
CA PRO A 241 -3.61 30.69 14.55
C PRO A 241 -4.50 29.48 14.85
N GLN A 242 -5.79 29.52 14.48
CA GLN A 242 -6.71 28.41 14.69
C GLN A 242 -6.37 27.25 13.76
N GLN A 243 -6.14 27.52 12.47
CA GLN A 243 -5.75 26.48 11.50
C GLN A 243 -4.42 25.82 11.89
N ARG A 244 -3.46 26.59 12.40
CA ARG A 244 -2.20 26.05 12.95
C ARG A 244 -2.42 25.12 14.15
N ARG A 245 -3.38 25.45 15.03
CA ARG A 245 -3.72 24.62 16.18
C ARG A 245 -4.36 23.30 15.73
N GLU A 246 -5.24 23.34 14.75
CA GLU A 246 -5.89 22.17 14.18
C GLU A 246 -4.87 21.25 13.47
N ASN A 247 -3.99 21.82 12.64
CA ASN A 247 -2.88 21.07 12.03
C ASN A 247 -1.94 20.46 13.08
N ARG A 248 -1.65 21.18 14.18
CA ARG A 248 -0.82 20.64 15.26
C ARG A 248 -1.48 19.42 15.91
N ALA A 249 -2.75 19.52 16.28
CA ALA A 249 -3.48 18.39 16.87
C ALA A 249 -3.51 17.18 15.92
N TYR A 250 -3.72 17.42 14.63
CA TYR A 250 -3.64 16.40 13.60
C TYR A 250 -2.26 15.72 13.54
N LEU A 251 -1.18 16.50 13.52
CA LEU A 251 0.19 15.97 13.50
C LEU A 251 0.55 15.25 14.79
N GLU A 252 0.11 15.74 15.96
CA GLU A 252 0.30 15.08 17.25
C GLU A 252 -0.36 13.70 17.26
N ALA A 253 -1.57 13.56 16.70
CA ALA A 253 -2.24 12.27 16.57
C ALA A 253 -1.42 11.28 15.74
N TRP A 254 -0.84 11.72 14.61
CA TRP A 254 0.08 10.89 13.82
C TRP A 254 1.35 10.54 14.56
N MET A 255 1.98 11.50 15.24
CA MET A 255 3.21 11.27 15.99
C MET A 255 3.00 10.29 17.14
N ASN A 256 1.82 10.29 17.78
CA ASN A 256 1.46 9.32 18.80
C ASN A 256 1.47 7.88 18.26
N ARG A 257 1.02 7.67 17.02
CA ARG A 257 1.09 6.36 16.35
C ARG A 257 2.54 5.91 16.14
N PHE A 258 3.45 6.85 15.88
CA PHE A 258 4.87 6.55 15.64
C PHE A 258 5.71 6.34 16.91
N ILE A 259 5.17 6.56 18.12
CA ILE A 259 5.93 6.39 19.37
C ILE A 259 6.55 4.99 19.48
N THR A 260 5.82 3.97 19.02
CA THR A 260 6.25 2.57 19.02
C THR A 260 6.91 2.12 17.72
N SER A 261 7.10 3.04 16.76
CA SER A 261 7.73 2.73 15.47
C SER A 261 9.25 2.61 15.55
N ARG A 262 9.85 2.18 14.43
CA ARG A 262 11.31 2.06 14.31
C ARG A 262 12.04 3.38 14.08
N ILE A 263 11.35 4.52 14.04
CA ILE A 263 11.92 5.83 13.70
C ILE A 263 13.16 6.20 14.54
N ARG A 264 13.24 5.78 15.80
CA ARG A 264 14.41 6.00 16.67
C ARG A 264 15.59 5.09 16.34
N VAL A 265 15.33 3.90 15.82
CA VAL A 265 16.34 2.89 15.47
C VAL A 265 16.96 3.20 14.11
N VAL A 266 16.18 3.65 13.12
CA VAL A 266 16.68 3.92 11.75
C VAL A 266 17.40 5.26 11.57
N ASN A 267 17.27 6.19 12.50
CA ASN A 267 17.93 7.51 12.48
C ASN A 267 19.23 7.55 13.32
N GLN A 268 19.68 6.41 13.85
CA GLN A 268 21.00 6.24 14.45
C GLN A 268 22.01 5.78 13.40
#